data_AF-M1X327-F1
#
_entry.id   AF-M1X327-F1
#
_cell.length_a   1.000
_cell.length_b   1.000
_cell.length_c   1.000
_cell.angle_alpha   90.00
_cell.angle_beta   90.00
_cell.angle_gamma   90.00
#
_symmetry.space_group_name_H-M   'P 1'
#
loop_
_entity.id
_entity.type
_entity.pdbx_description
1 polymer ?
#
loop_
_entity_poly.entity_id
_entity_poly.type
_entity_poly.pdbx_seq_one_letter_code
_entity_poly.pdbx_strand_id
1 'polypeptide(L)'
;MSFLTTYIFASTIWRVVLVLVLIFITILAPIPRRVWQKQMGWLLVLCFFVWIIASISPDGLGIKYQPRLPSISTTNLLKSVNYKSTYSPSIKTLTPNSITPEIKRKVQIQRGKKYHYILFKKGPITITRRSFDLAVRLSTIVFTVIYSTNLYLLTTAPEEITAGIDSLMQPLRKLKIPVTEIVLTLTLSLRFIPLVLEEIQNLTRSVFTRAINWKKLGWKGSIKVWITVVERLLDNLLLRANQISTAMITRGFTSPNEHQVRWHNLELNSLDWLAIIGLCFFWGARLWFGW
;
A
#
# COMPACT_ATOMS: atom_id res chain seq x y z
N MET A 1 3.72 -5.33 9.54
CA MET A 1 3.06 -6.35 8.68
C MET A 1 1.58 -6.55 8.96
N SER A 2 1.10 -6.50 10.21
CA SER A 2 -0.33 -6.67 10.53
C SER A 2 -1.26 -5.65 9.87
N PHE A 3 -0.80 -4.40 9.67
CA PHE A 3 -1.55 -3.37 8.94
C PHE A 3 -1.77 -3.70 7.45
N LEU A 4 -0.86 -4.44 6.82
CA LEU A 4 -0.97 -4.86 5.41
C LEU A 4 -1.89 -6.06 5.26
N THR A 5 -1.75 -7.08 6.11
CA THR A 5 -2.61 -8.28 6.09
C THR A 5 -4.05 -7.95 6.45
N THR A 6 -4.25 -6.88 7.21
CA THR A 6 -5.60 -6.42 7.50
C THR A 6 -6.22 -5.59 6.41
N TYR A 7 -5.41 -4.81 5.68
CA TYR A 7 -5.87 -4.05 4.55
C TYR A 7 -6.51 -4.94 3.46
N ILE A 8 -5.91 -6.09 3.16
CA ILE A 8 -6.34 -6.95 2.04
C ILE A 8 -7.77 -7.51 2.21
N PHE A 9 -8.24 -7.72 3.45
CA PHE A 9 -9.59 -8.22 3.74
C PHE A 9 -10.53 -7.17 4.36
N ALA A 10 -10.16 -5.89 4.37
CA ALA A 10 -10.93 -4.85 5.07
C ALA A 10 -12.12 -4.30 4.27
N SER A 11 -13.24 -4.02 4.97
CA SER A 11 -14.36 -3.22 4.48
C SER A 11 -13.97 -1.75 4.28
N THR A 12 -14.73 -0.98 3.49
CA THR A 12 -14.40 0.44 3.19
C THR A 12 -14.24 1.28 4.46
N ILE A 13 -15.12 1.07 5.46
CA ILE A 13 -15.09 1.81 6.73
C ILE A 13 -13.83 1.44 7.54
N TRP A 14 -13.52 0.15 7.62
CA TRP A 14 -12.38 -0.35 8.39
C TRP A 14 -11.03 0.12 7.81
N ARG A 15 -10.96 0.35 6.48
CA ARG A 15 -9.79 0.95 5.82
C ARG A 15 -9.55 2.40 6.26
N VAL A 16 -10.60 3.20 6.40
CA VAL A 16 -10.48 4.59 6.88
C VAL A 16 -10.03 4.60 8.35
N VAL A 17 -10.57 3.68 9.16
CA VAL A 17 -10.14 3.49 10.55
C VAL A 17 -8.65 3.13 10.62
N LEU A 18 -8.13 2.27 9.74
CA LEU A 18 -6.70 1.96 9.69
C LEU A 18 -5.83 3.21 9.49
N VAL A 19 -6.23 4.09 8.57
CA VAL A 19 -5.50 5.33 8.30
C VAL A 19 -5.47 6.22 9.55
N LEU A 20 -6.62 6.38 10.20
CA LEU A 20 -6.72 7.17 11.42
C LEU A 20 -5.89 6.57 12.56
N VAL A 21 -5.91 5.25 12.72
CA VAL A 21 -5.08 4.55 13.70
C VAL A 21 -3.59 4.73 13.39
N LEU A 22 -3.17 4.66 12.13
CA LEU A 22 -1.78 4.92 11.73
C LEU A 22 -1.35 6.36 12.02
N ILE A 23 -2.22 7.33 11.74
CA ILE A 23 -1.99 8.74 12.08
C ILE A 23 -1.88 8.90 13.61
N PHE A 24 -2.76 8.26 14.37
CA PHE A 24 -2.76 8.32 15.84
C PHE A 24 -1.49 7.69 16.43
N ILE A 25 -1.09 6.51 15.97
CA ILE A 25 0.17 5.86 16.36
C ILE A 25 1.36 6.76 16.06
N THR A 26 1.32 7.48 14.93
CA THR A 26 2.38 8.44 14.60
C THR A 26 2.44 9.60 15.58
N ILE A 27 1.29 10.12 16.02
CA ILE A 27 1.24 11.21 16.99
C ILE A 27 1.79 10.74 18.35
N LEU A 28 1.54 9.49 18.72
CA LEU A 28 2.10 8.87 19.92
C LEU A 28 3.60 8.57 19.80
N ALA A 29 4.08 8.22 18.60
CA ALA A 29 5.50 8.02 18.36
C ALA A 29 6.22 9.39 18.39
N PRO A 30 7.15 9.64 19.32
CA PRO A 30 7.82 10.95 19.46
C PRO A 30 8.87 11.18 18.34
N ILE A 31 8.46 11.03 17.09
CA ILE A 31 9.30 11.21 15.90
C ILE A 31 9.44 12.73 15.65
N PRO A 32 10.67 13.23 15.38
CA PRO A 32 10.89 14.65 15.14
C PRO A 32 10.04 15.15 13.97
N ARG A 33 9.20 16.17 14.23
CA ARG A 33 8.24 16.76 13.27
C ARG A 33 8.84 17.15 11.91
N ARG A 34 10.15 17.42 11.85
CA ARG A 34 10.86 17.78 10.61
C ARG A 34 10.92 16.63 9.61
N VAL A 35 11.08 15.39 10.07
CA VAL A 35 11.12 14.20 9.22
C VAL A 35 9.71 13.89 8.72
N TRP A 36 8.74 13.98 9.64
CA TRP A 36 7.33 13.75 9.36
C TRP A 36 6.78 14.69 8.27
N GLN A 37 7.02 16.00 8.36
CA GLN A 37 6.47 16.96 7.39
C GLN A 37 6.96 16.72 5.96
N LYS A 38 8.24 16.35 5.79
CA LYS A 38 8.79 16.09 4.46
C LYS A 38 8.19 14.82 3.86
N GLN A 39 8.15 13.70 4.57
CA GLN A 39 7.66 12.45 3.97
C GLN A 39 6.13 12.38 3.89
N MET A 40 5.42 12.82 4.94
CA MET A 40 3.96 12.80 4.99
C MET A 40 3.35 13.80 4.00
N GLY A 41 3.97 14.98 3.82
CA GLY A 41 3.47 16.01 2.91
C GLY A 41 3.42 15.51 1.46
N TRP A 42 4.54 15.00 0.95
CA TRP A 42 4.60 14.44 -0.41
C TRP A 42 3.68 13.22 -0.59
N LEU A 43 3.59 12.36 0.43
CA LEU A 43 2.70 11.20 0.39
C LEU A 43 1.22 11.61 0.34
N LEU A 44 0.78 12.57 1.16
CA LEU A 44 -0.59 13.06 1.16
C LEU A 44 -0.95 13.72 -0.17
N VAL A 45 -0.03 14.49 -0.75
CA VAL A 45 -0.22 15.08 -2.10
C VAL A 45 -0.40 13.98 -3.15
N LEU A 46 0.43 12.94 -3.11
CA LEU A 46 0.30 11.80 -4.02
C LEU A 46 -1.04 11.07 -3.83
N CYS A 47 -1.42 10.76 -2.58
CA CYS A 47 -2.69 10.09 -2.28
C CYS A 47 -3.91 10.91 -2.69
N PHE A 48 -3.85 12.23 -2.55
CA PHE A 48 -4.89 13.16 -3.00
C PHE A 48 -5.01 13.18 -4.53
N PHE A 49 -3.88 13.24 -5.22
CA PHE A 49 -3.84 13.20 -6.68
C PHE A 49 -4.41 11.88 -7.22
N VAL A 50 -4.00 10.77 -6.62
CA VAL A 50 -4.51 9.43 -6.91
C VAL A 50 -6.03 9.35 -6.68
N TRP A 51 -6.53 9.93 -5.59
CA TRP A 51 -7.96 9.98 -5.29
C TRP A 51 -8.76 10.80 -6.31
N ILE A 52 -8.24 11.95 -6.75
CA ILE A 52 -8.88 12.78 -7.79
C ILE A 52 -8.95 12.02 -9.10
N ILE A 53 -7.83 11.46 -9.57
CA ILE A 53 -7.77 10.73 -10.84
C ILE A 53 -8.72 9.54 -10.81
N ALA A 54 -8.71 8.76 -9.73
CA ALA A 54 -9.57 7.60 -9.60
C ALA A 54 -11.05 7.97 -9.49
N SER A 55 -11.39 9.14 -8.91
CA SER A 55 -12.78 9.62 -8.82
C SER A 55 -13.32 10.11 -10.18
N ILE A 56 -12.45 10.69 -11.00
CA ILE A 56 -12.77 11.18 -12.34
C ILE A 56 -12.76 10.04 -13.37
N SER A 57 -11.97 8.99 -13.12
CA SER A 57 -11.88 7.84 -14.00
C SER A 57 -13.24 7.17 -14.15
N PRO A 58 -13.76 7.01 -15.38
CA PRO A 58 -14.94 6.19 -15.59
C PRO A 58 -14.63 4.76 -15.11
N ASP A 59 -15.63 4.07 -14.55
CA ASP A 59 -15.51 2.73 -13.95
C ASP A 59 -15.04 1.61 -14.91
N GLY A 60 -14.54 1.95 -16.10
CA GLY A 60 -14.04 1.06 -17.14
C GLY A 60 -15.10 0.16 -17.80
N LEU A 61 -16.27 0.03 -17.16
CA LEU A 61 -17.24 -1.02 -17.49
C LEU A 61 -18.28 -0.63 -18.55
N GLY A 62 -18.37 0.64 -18.98
CA GLY A 62 -19.30 1.04 -20.05
C GLY A 62 -20.78 0.67 -19.80
N ILE A 63 -21.17 0.40 -18.55
CA ILE A 63 -22.48 -0.17 -18.22
C ILE A 63 -23.55 0.90 -18.38
N LYS A 64 -24.31 0.82 -19.48
CA LYS A 64 -25.60 1.50 -19.61
C LYS A 64 -26.60 0.75 -18.72
N TYR A 65 -26.81 1.25 -17.50
CA TYR A 65 -27.74 0.64 -16.54
C TYR A 65 -29.17 0.71 -17.08
N GLN A 66 -29.70 -0.44 -17.52
CA GLN A 66 -31.13 -0.58 -17.81
C GLN A 66 -31.89 -0.78 -16.48
N PRO A 67 -32.98 -0.04 -16.24
CA PRO A 67 -33.80 -0.22 -15.07
C PRO A 67 -34.41 -1.63 -15.06
N ARG A 68 -34.24 -2.36 -13.95
CA ARG A 68 -34.80 -3.72 -13.78
C ARG A 68 -36.32 -3.77 -13.62
N LEU A 69 -36.98 -2.62 -13.47
CA LEU A 69 -38.43 -2.54 -13.51
C LEU A 69 -38.86 -2.12 -14.92
N PRO A 70 -39.86 -2.79 -15.52
CA PRO A 70 -40.41 -2.34 -16.79
C PRO A 70 -40.88 -0.90 -16.61
N SER A 71 -40.45 -0.02 -17.51
CA SER A 71 -41.10 1.28 -17.64
C SER A 71 -42.54 0.99 -18.05
N ILE A 72 -43.48 1.26 -17.16
CA ILE A 72 -44.90 1.17 -17.46
C ILE A 72 -45.21 2.38 -18.35
N SER A 73 -44.82 2.28 -19.62
CA SER A 73 -45.31 3.13 -20.68
C SER A 73 -46.77 2.77 -20.86
N THR A 74 -47.65 3.76 -20.89
CA THR A 74 -49.12 3.62 -21.05
C THR A 74 -49.51 2.68 -22.20
N THR A 75 -48.66 2.54 -23.20
CA THR A 75 -48.77 1.59 -24.32
C THR A 75 -48.75 0.11 -23.92
N ASN A 76 -47.98 -0.28 -22.89
CA ASN A 76 -47.89 -1.67 -22.44
C ASN A 76 -49.09 -2.09 -21.55
N LEU A 77 -49.71 -1.13 -20.86
CA LEU A 77 -50.96 -1.37 -20.13
C LEU A 77 -52.12 -1.66 -21.08
N LEU A 78 -52.26 -0.89 -22.17
CA LEU A 78 -53.26 -1.13 -23.21
C LEU A 78 -53.10 -2.51 -23.88
N LYS A 79 -51.85 -2.97 -24.09
CA LYS A 79 -51.58 -4.28 -24.68
C LYS A 79 -51.94 -5.44 -23.73
N SER A 80 -51.70 -5.28 -22.43
CA SER A 80 -52.06 -6.31 -21.43
C SER A 80 -53.57 -6.46 -21.20
N VAL A 81 -54.36 -5.40 -21.44
CA VAL A 81 -55.83 -5.46 -21.38
C VAL A 81 -56.41 -6.19 -22.61
N ASN A 82 -55.74 -6.11 -23.76
CA ASN A 82 -56.27 -6.65 -25.02
C ASN A 82 -56.11 -8.19 -25.19
N TYR A 83 -55.46 -8.89 -24.26
CA TYR A 83 -55.25 -10.35 -24.32
C TYR A 83 -56.25 -11.19 -23.51
N LYS A 84 -57.31 -10.58 -22.96
CA LYS A 84 -58.45 -11.30 -22.38
C LYS A 84 -59.75 -10.84 -23.01
N SER A 85 -60.03 -11.34 -24.22
CA SER A 85 -61.38 -11.37 -24.77
C SER A 85 -61.49 -12.44 -25.86
N THR A 86 -61.65 -13.69 -25.44
CA THR A 86 -62.40 -14.67 -26.24
C THR A 86 -63.77 -14.80 -25.59
N TYR A 87 -64.82 -14.73 -26.41
CA TYR A 87 -66.27 -14.62 -26.13
C TYR A 87 -66.83 -13.18 -26.10
N SER A 88 -67.48 -12.84 -27.21
CA SER A 88 -68.29 -11.64 -27.54
C SER A 88 -69.78 -11.88 -27.19
N PRO A 89 -70.75 -10.93 -27.28
CA PRO A 89 -70.67 -9.49 -27.61
C PRO A 89 -71.48 -8.59 -26.65
N SER A 90 -71.06 -7.33 -26.46
CA SER A 90 -71.96 -6.16 -26.34
C SER A 90 -71.11 -4.90 -26.19
N ILE A 91 -71.02 -4.14 -27.28
CA ILE A 91 -70.36 -2.84 -27.31
C ILE A 91 -71.24 -1.86 -26.55
N LYS A 92 -70.85 -1.53 -25.31
CA LYS A 92 -71.19 -0.23 -24.71
C LYS A 92 -69.89 0.55 -24.56
N THR A 93 -69.85 1.63 -25.33
CA THR A 93 -68.84 2.69 -25.32
C THR A 93 -68.51 3.11 -23.89
N LEU A 94 -67.36 2.63 -23.38
CA LEU A 94 -66.77 3.09 -22.13
C LEU A 94 -65.98 4.37 -22.39
N THR A 95 -66.54 5.48 -21.94
CA THR A 95 -65.90 6.78 -21.78
C THR A 95 -64.67 6.68 -20.86
N PRO A 96 -63.66 7.54 -21.03
CA PRO A 96 -62.32 7.38 -20.46
C PRO A 96 -62.22 7.81 -18.98
N ASN A 97 -63.22 7.53 -18.14
CA ASN A 97 -63.32 8.12 -16.79
C ASN A 97 -63.45 7.15 -15.62
N SER A 98 -63.32 5.84 -15.81
CA SER A 98 -63.30 4.87 -14.70
C SER A 98 -61.91 4.27 -14.48
N ILE A 99 -60.93 5.12 -14.15
CA ILE A 99 -59.70 4.67 -13.50
C ILE A 99 -59.86 4.98 -12.01
N THR A 100 -60.21 3.97 -11.22
CA THR A 100 -60.43 4.07 -9.78
C THR A 100 -59.20 4.72 -9.11
N PRO A 101 -59.37 5.72 -8.22
CA PRO A 101 -58.27 6.44 -7.58
C PRO A 101 -57.31 5.54 -6.80
N GLU A 102 -57.75 4.35 -6.39
CA GLU A 102 -56.94 3.34 -5.71
C GLU A 102 -55.82 2.75 -6.57
N ILE A 103 -56.04 2.51 -7.87
CA ILE A 103 -55.02 1.94 -8.76
C ILE A 103 -53.93 2.99 -9.04
N LYS A 104 -54.33 4.26 -9.22
CA LYS A 104 -53.39 5.40 -9.28
C LYS A 104 -52.54 5.47 -8.01
N ARG A 105 -53.17 5.32 -6.82
CA ARG A 105 -52.47 5.35 -5.52
C ARG A 105 -51.50 4.19 -5.36
N LYS A 106 -51.88 2.96 -5.72
CA LYS A 106 -51.04 1.76 -5.58
C LYS A 106 -49.82 1.78 -6.53
N VAL A 107 -49.96 2.36 -7.72
CA VAL A 107 -48.85 2.61 -8.66
C VAL A 107 -47.93 3.75 -8.17
N GLN A 108 -48.48 4.74 -7.46
CA GLN A 108 -47.73 5.88 -6.95
C GLN A 108 -46.91 5.54 -5.70
N ILE A 109 -47.36 4.59 -4.87
CA ILE A 109 -46.65 4.15 -3.64
C ILE A 109 -45.36 3.35 -3.96
N GLN A 110 -45.27 2.66 -5.10
CA GLN A 110 -44.03 1.98 -5.52
C GLN A 110 -42.99 2.92 -6.16
N ARG A 111 -43.32 4.20 -6.34
CA ARG A 111 -42.47 5.20 -7.00
C ARG A 111 -41.54 5.89 -5.99
N GLY A 112 -40.76 5.09 -5.24
CA GLY A 112 -40.29 5.55 -3.93
C GLY A 112 -38.80 5.60 -3.62
N LYS A 113 -37.87 5.16 -4.48
CA LYS A 113 -36.43 5.47 -4.32
C LYS A 113 -35.77 5.63 -5.69
N LYS A 114 -35.65 6.88 -6.17
CA LYS A 114 -34.76 7.21 -7.28
C LYS A 114 -33.32 7.05 -6.79
N TYR A 115 -32.68 5.93 -7.09
CA TYR A 115 -31.27 5.71 -6.79
C TYR A 115 -30.42 6.59 -7.72
N HIS A 116 -29.91 7.71 -7.20
CA HIS A 116 -28.99 8.58 -7.91
C HIS A 116 -27.55 8.07 -7.71
N TYR A 117 -27.06 7.34 -8.70
CA TYR A 117 -25.73 6.69 -8.69
C TYR A 117 -24.62 7.59 -9.25
N ILE A 118 -25.01 8.64 -9.98
CA ILE A 118 -24.12 9.69 -10.48
C ILE A 118 -24.13 10.78 -9.41
N LEU A 119 -22.99 11.05 -8.78
CA LEU A 119 -22.88 12.10 -7.77
C LEU A 119 -22.69 13.46 -8.43
N PHE A 120 -21.93 13.50 -9.52
CA PHE A 120 -21.60 14.71 -10.23
C PHE A 120 -21.41 14.41 -11.71
N LYS A 121 -22.08 15.18 -12.58
CA LYS A 121 -21.93 15.11 -14.03
C LYS A 121 -21.72 16.52 -14.56
N LYS A 122 -20.51 16.82 -15.01
CA LYS A 122 -20.16 18.08 -15.66
C LYS A 122 -19.25 17.78 -16.84
N GLY A 123 -19.80 17.89 -18.06
CA GLY A 123 -19.07 17.60 -19.30
C GLY A 123 -18.62 16.13 -19.41
N PRO A 124 -17.39 15.82 -19.89
CA PRO A 124 -16.87 14.46 -20.02
C PRO A 124 -16.57 13.78 -18.67
N ILE A 125 -16.66 14.52 -17.56
CA ILE A 125 -16.38 14.03 -16.22
C ILE A 125 -17.69 13.58 -15.56
N THR A 126 -17.82 12.28 -15.31
CA THR A 126 -18.92 11.69 -14.55
C THR A 126 -18.37 10.93 -13.35
N ILE A 127 -18.62 11.46 -12.14
CA ILE A 127 -18.24 10.82 -10.88
C ILE A 127 -19.41 9.92 -10.46
N THR A 128 -19.21 8.61 -10.56
CA THR A 128 -20.17 7.63 -10.03
C THR A 128 -19.86 7.33 -8.57
N ARG A 129 -20.84 6.80 -7.82
CA ARG A 129 -20.58 6.26 -6.47
C ARG A 129 -19.51 5.17 -6.46
N ARG A 130 -19.44 4.37 -7.54
CA ARG A 130 -18.47 3.29 -7.66
C ARG A 130 -17.05 3.82 -7.91
N SER A 131 -16.89 4.84 -8.74
CA SER A 131 -15.59 5.49 -8.99
C SER A 131 -15.08 6.16 -7.72
N PHE A 132 -15.98 6.79 -6.96
CA PHE A 132 -15.66 7.35 -5.64
C PHE A 132 -15.21 6.28 -4.63
N ASP A 133 -15.96 5.18 -4.51
CA ASP A 133 -15.57 4.07 -3.62
C ASP A 133 -14.24 3.45 -4.03
N LEU A 134 -14.00 3.30 -5.34
CA LEU A 134 -12.73 2.83 -5.88
C LEU A 134 -11.60 3.80 -5.57
N ALA A 135 -11.83 5.10 -5.74
CA ALA A 135 -10.85 6.14 -5.44
C ALA A 135 -10.45 6.14 -3.97
N VAL A 136 -11.42 6.04 -3.05
CA VAL A 136 -11.16 5.94 -1.62
C VAL A 136 -10.32 4.68 -1.33
N ARG A 137 -10.69 3.54 -1.90
CA ARG A 137 -9.92 2.28 -1.73
C ARG A 137 -8.50 2.40 -2.27
N LEU A 138 -8.31 3.02 -3.42
CA LEU A 138 -7.00 3.11 -4.07
C LEU A 138 -6.09 4.15 -3.39
N SER A 139 -6.64 5.27 -2.95
CA SER A 139 -5.89 6.25 -2.15
C SER A 139 -5.48 5.67 -0.79
N THR A 140 -6.39 4.94 -0.14
CA THR A 140 -6.15 4.38 1.19
C THR A 140 -5.12 3.22 1.17
N ILE A 141 -5.09 2.37 0.12
CA ILE A 141 -4.04 1.33 0.01
C ILE A 141 -2.67 1.97 -0.15
N VAL A 142 -2.56 2.93 -1.07
CA VAL A 142 -1.29 3.60 -1.36
C VAL A 142 -0.75 4.28 -0.11
N PHE A 143 -1.62 4.99 0.62
CA PHE A 143 -1.26 5.60 1.89
C PHE A 143 -0.79 4.55 2.91
N THR A 144 -1.60 3.52 3.17
CA THR A 144 -1.32 2.53 4.21
C THR A 144 -0.03 1.77 3.93
N VAL A 145 0.20 1.33 2.68
CA VAL A 145 1.38 0.56 2.29
C VAL A 145 2.65 1.39 2.42
N ILE A 146 2.67 2.58 1.80
CA ILE A 146 3.87 3.42 1.77
C ILE A 146 4.16 3.93 3.18
N TYR A 147 3.14 4.41 3.89
CA TYR A 147 3.32 5.00 5.21
C TYR A 147 3.74 3.99 6.27
N SER A 148 3.10 2.82 6.32
CA SER A 148 3.48 1.78 7.30
C SER A 148 4.89 1.24 7.08
N THR A 149 5.30 1.10 5.82
CA THR A 149 6.67 0.68 5.47
C THR A 149 7.69 1.75 5.84
N ASN A 150 7.39 3.01 5.56
CA ASN A 150 8.27 4.12 5.91
C ASN A 150 8.42 4.27 7.43
N LEU A 151 7.32 4.16 8.17
CA LEU A 151 7.34 4.17 9.64
C LEU A 151 8.26 3.06 10.18
N TYR A 152 8.11 1.83 9.69
CA TYR A 152 8.97 0.70 10.06
C TYR A 152 10.46 0.99 9.79
N LEU A 153 10.80 1.54 8.62
CA LEU A 153 12.18 1.86 8.26
C LEU A 153 12.77 3.04 9.06
N LEU A 154 11.93 3.91 9.61
CA LEU A 154 12.37 5.03 10.46
C LEU A 154 12.54 4.63 11.93
N THR A 155 11.74 3.69 12.41
CA THR A 155 11.70 3.30 13.83
C THR A 155 12.62 2.14 14.17
N THR A 156 13.17 1.44 13.17
CA THR A 156 13.96 0.22 13.37
C THR A 156 15.29 0.33 12.65
N ALA A 157 16.39 0.08 13.38
CA ALA A 157 17.72 0.13 12.81
C ALA A 157 17.97 -1.07 11.86
N PRO A 158 18.73 -0.92 10.77
CA PRO A 158 19.03 -2.03 9.86
C PRO A 158 19.65 -3.26 10.54
N GLU A 159 20.46 -3.05 11.58
CA GLU A 159 21.07 -4.10 12.39
C GLU A 159 20.02 -4.91 13.17
N GLU A 160 19.01 -4.24 13.72
CA GLU A 160 17.89 -4.88 14.42
C GLU A 160 17.02 -5.69 13.46
N ILE A 161 16.82 -5.20 12.23
CA ILE A 161 16.10 -5.94 11.17
C ILE A 161 16.82 -7.27 10.89
N THR A 162 18.15 -7.25 10.83
CA THR A 162 18.95 -8.46 10.58
C THR A 162 18.88 -9.44 11.76
N ALA A 163 18.92 -8.95 12.99
CA ALA A 163 18.70 -9.78 14.17
C ALA A 163 17.29 -10.41 14.20
N GLY A 164 16.27 -9.66 13.76
CA GLY A 164 14.92 -10.19 13.56
C GLY A 164 14.83 -11.27 12.49
N ILE A 165 15.54 -11.11 11.37
CA ILE A 165 15.65 -12.11 10.30
C ILE A 165 16.33 -13.38 10.82
N ASP A 166 17.40 -13.27 11.59
CA ASP A 166 18.06 -14.42 12.24
C ASP A 166 17.05 -15.21 13.09
N SER A 167 16.32 -14.51 13.96
CA SER A 167 15.27 -15.14 14.79
C SER A 167 14.19 -15.83 13.95
N LEU A 168 13.78 -15.24 12.84
CA LEU A 168 12.76 -15.80 11.95
C LEU A 168 13.28 -17.01 11.14
N MET A 169 14.58 -17.07 10.87
CA MET A 169 15.24 -18.15 10.15
C MET A 169 15.68 -19.31 11.06
N GLN A 170 15.60 -19.19 12.39
CA GLN A 170 15.87 -20.29 13.32
C GLN A 170 15.18 -21.63 12.98
N PRO A 171 13.88 -21.69 12.62
CA PRO A 171 13.25 -22.96 12.22
C PRO A 171 13.89 -23.58 10.97
N LEU A 172 14.42 -22.76 10.05
CA LEU A 172 15.10 -23.22 8.83
C LEU A 172 16.45 -23.90 9.16
N ARG A 173 17.02 -23.67 10.35
CA ARG A 173 18.21 -24.38 10.81
C ARG A 173 17.95 -25.89 10.93
N LYS A 174 16.72 -26.30 11.24
CA LYS A 174 16.32 -27.72 11.27
C LYS A 174 16.36 -28.37 9.89
N LEU A 175 16.21 -27.57 8.83
CA LEU A 175 16.31 -28.01 7.42
C LEU A 175 17.77 -28.01 6.90
N LYS A 176 18.77 -27.91 7.80
CA LYS A 176 20.21 -27.87 7.47
C LYS A 176 20.63 -26.69 6.57
N ILE A 177 19.86 -25.60 6.59
CA ILE A 177 20.21 -24.36 5.89
C ILE A 177 21.27 -23.60 6.72
N PRO A 178 22.35 -23.05 6.11
CA PRO A 178 23.40 -22.29 6.77
C PRO A 178 22.93 -20.87 7.18
N VAL A 179 22.02 -20.82 8.16
CA VAL A 179 21.42 -19.56 8.63
C VAL A 179 22.47 -18.64 9.24
N THR A 180 23.41 -19.19 10.02
CA THR A 180 24.44 -18.41 10.72
C THR A 180 25.34 -17.66 9.74
N GLU A 181 25.76 -18.31 8.66
CA GLU A 181 26.59 -17.73 7.61
C GLU A 181 25.85 -16.62 6.84
N ILE A 182 24.57 -16.83 6.54
CA ILE A 182 23.72 -15.84 5.87
C ILE A 182 23.53 -14.60 6.75
N VAL A 183 23.24 -14.79 8.04
CA VAL A 183 23.05 -13.68 8.99
C VAL A 183 24.35 -12.91 9.19
N LEU A 184 25.48 -13.60 9.31
CA LEU A 184 26.80 -12.97 9.46
C LEU A 184 27.16 -12.13 8.23
N THR A 185 27.03 -12.69 7.03
CA THR A 185 27.31 -11.97 5.77
C THR A 185 26.39 -10.76 5.58
N LEU A 186 25.11 -10.88 5.95
CA LEU A 186 24.14 -9.79 5.91
C LEU A 186 24.49 -8.68 6.92
N THR A 187 24.77 -9.05 8.18
CA THR A 187 25.13 -8.09 9.24
C THR A 187 26.40 -7.32 8.89
N LEU A 188 27.41 -8.05 8.40
CA LEU A 188 28.65 -7.46 7.93
C LEU A 188 28.37 -6.51 6.77
N SER A 189 27.61 -6.94 5.76
CA SER A 189 27.26 -6.12 4.60
C SER A 189 26.59 -4.80 5.00
N LEU A 190 25.61 -4.83 5.91
CA LEU A 190 24.95 -3.61 6.41
C LEU A 190 25.93 -2.64 7.07
N ARG A 191 26.85 -3.15 7.90
CA ARG A 191 27.88 -2.32 8.54
C ARG A 191 28.91 -1.76 7.55
N PHE A 192 29.10 -2.42 6.41
CA PHE A 192 29.96 -1.91 5.35
C PHE A 192 29.27 -0.87 4.46
N ILE A 193 27.94 -0.76 4.43
CA ILE A 193 27.23 0.25 3.62
C ILE A 193 27.68 1.68 3.95
N PRO A 194 27.70 2.14 5.22
CA PRO A 194 28.14 3.50 5.56
C PRO A 194 29.57 3.77 5.11
N LEU A 195 30.41 2.74 5.21
CA LEU A 195 31.82 2.81 4.90
C LEU A 195 32.10 2.85 3.40
N VAL A 196 31.37 2.07 2.62
CA VAL A 196 31.36 2.15 1.15
C VAL A 196 30.90 3.54 0.71
N LEU A 197 29.87 4.09 1.37
CA LEU A 197 29.36 5.43 1.06
C LEU A 197 30.40 6.51 1.35
N GLU A 198 31.13 6.41 2.47
CA GLU A 198 32.24 7.31 2.81
C GLU A 198 33.35 7.22 1.75
N GLU A 199 33.74 6.01 1.35
CA GLU A 199 34.76 5.79 0.31
C GLU A 199 34.32 6.37 -1.05
N ILE A 200 33.06 6.17 -1.44
CA ILE A 200 32.49 6.77 -2.65
C ILE A 200 32.56 8.30 -2.56
N GLN A 201 32.21 8.90 -1.42
CA GLN A 201 32.27 10.35 -1.25
C GLN A 201 33.72 10.87 -1.33
N ASN A 202 34.67 10.17 -0.72
CA ASN A 202 36.09 10.54 -0.74
C ASN A 202 36.68 10.44 -2.15
N LEU A 203 36.42 9.33 -2.86
CA LEU A 203 36.84 9.16 -4.25
C LEU A 203 36.19 10.19 -5.17
N THR A 204 34.90 10.45 -4.99
CA THR A 204 34.18 11.45 -5.77
C THR A 204 34.81 12.83 -5.61
N ARG A 205 35.09 13.25 -4.36
CA ARG A 205 35.79 14.51 -4.08
C ARG A 205 37.20 14.54 -4.70
N SER A 206 37.97 13.46 -4.56
CA SER A 206 39.31 13.33 -5.16
C SER A 206 39.27 13.50 -6.69
N VAL A 207 38.31 12.84 -7.35
CA VAL A 207 38.14 12.91 -8.81
C VAL A 207 37.74 14.32 -9.25
N PHE A 208 36.87 15.01 -8.48
CA PHE A 208 36.50 16.39 -8.77
C PHE A 208 37.66 17.38 -8.59
N THR A 209 38.58 17.15 -7.65
CA THR A 209 39.78 18.00 -7.50
C THR A 209 40.80 17.78 -8.60
N ARG A 210 40.80 16.59 -9.21
CA ARG A 210 41.59 16.32 -10.40
C ARG A 210 40.98 17.16 -11.53
N ALA A 211 41.78 18.04 -12.14
CA ALA A 211 41.36 18.98 -13.18
C ALA A 211 40.96 18.28 -14.51
N ILE A 212 39.98 17.38 -14.45
CA ILE A 212 39.43 16.65 -15.58
C ILE A 212 38.54 17.62 -16.34
N ASN A 213 38.88 17.88 -17.60
CA ASN A 213 38.07 18.71 -18.47
C ASN A 213 36.82 17.94 -18.94
N TRP A 214 35.80 17.85 -18.08
CA TRP A 214 34.53 17.16 -18.36
C TRP A 214 33.87 17.59 -19.68
N LYS A 215 33.99 18.89 -20.02
CA LYS A 215 33.47 19.45 -21.30
C LYS A 215 34.15 18.87 -22.55
N LYS A 216 35.40 18.40 -22.45
CA LYS A 216 36.16 17.83 -23.58
C LYS A 216 36.10 16.30 -23.65
N LEU A 217 35.62 15.61 -22.61
CA LEU A 217 35.74 14.15 -22.49
C LEU A 217 34.76 13.35 -23.35
N GLY A 218 33.65 13.96 -23.78
CA GLY A 218 32.56 13.25 -24.46
C GLY A 218 32.06 12.03 -23.67
N TRP A 219 31.25 11.18 -24.31
CA TRP A 219 30.71 9.98 -23.67
C TRP A 219 31.79 8.92 -23.42
N LYS A 220 32.65 8.64 -24.42
CA LYS A 220 33.69 7.60 -24.32
C LYS A 220 34.73 7.91 -23.22
N GLY A 221 35.16 9.17 -23.09
CA GLY A 221 36.11 9.57 -22.05
C GLY A 221 35.50 9.52 -20.65
N SER A 222 34.22 9.89 -20.52
CA SER A 222 33.50 9.83 -19.23
C SER A 222 33.35 8.40 -18.71
N ILE A 223 33.03 7.43 -19.59
CA ILE A 223 33.01 6.01 -19.22
C ILE A 223 34.39 5.53 -18.75
N LYS A 224 35.47 5.91 -19.46
CA LYS A 224 36.82 5.49 -19.07
C LYS A 224 37.21 5.99 -17.68
N VAL A 225 36.88 7.25 -17.36
CA VAL A 225 37.09 7.81 -16.02
C VAL A 225 36.26 7.05 -14.98
N TRP A 226 34.99 6.77 -15.26
CA TRP A 226 34.13 5.99 -14.38
C TRP A 226 34.71 4.60 -14.06
N ILE A 227 35.21 3.89 -15.07
CA ILE A 227 35.84 2.58 -14.88
C ILE A 227 37.05 2.70 -13.95
N THR A 228 37.93 3.69 -14.15
CA THR A 228 39.08 3.91 -13.26
C THR A 228 38.67 4.23 -11.81
N VAL A 229 37.55 4.94 -11.61
CA VAL A 229 37.03 5.21 -10.26
C VAL A 229 36.48 3.95 -9.61
N VAL A 230 35.75 3.12 -10.36
CA VAL A 230 35.20 1.85 -9.88
C VAL A 230 36.32 0.86 -9.53
N GLU A 231 37.37 0.78 -10.36
CA GLU A 231 38.56 -0.04 -10.09
C GLU A 231 39.20 0.34 -8.75
N ARG A 232 39.45 1.64 -8.53
CA ARG A 232 39.99 2.15 -7.26
C ARG A 232 39.09 1.86 -6.06
N LEU A 233 37.77 2.03 -6.23
CA LEU A 233 36.80 1.71 -5.19
C LEU A 233 36.88 0.22 -4.85
N LEU A 234 36.94 -0.65 -5.85
CA LEU A 234 36.98 -2.10 -5.67
C LEU A 234 38.26 -2.52 -4.94
N ASP A 235 39.43 -1.99 -5.34
CA ASP A 235 40.71 -2.26 -4.67
C ASP A 235 40.65 -1.87 -3.18
N ASN A 236 40.15 -0.67 -2.89
CA ASN A 236 40.02 -0.17 -1.51
C ASN A 236 39.06 -1.04 -0.68
N LEU A 237 37.93 -1.47 -1.27
CA LEU A 237 36.98 -2.36 -0.59
C LEU A 237 37.53 -3.76 -0.38
N LEU A 238 38.28 -4.32 -1.34
CA LEU A 238 38.94 -5.63 -1.20
C LEU A 238 40.03 -5.60 -0.15
N LEU A 239 40.87 -4.57 -0.12
CA LEU A 239 41.87 -4.37 0.93
C LEU A 239 41.20 -4.33 2.31
N ARG A 240 40.10 -3.61 2.43
CA ARG A 240 39.36 -3.51 3.68
C ARG A 240 38.70 -4.83 4.09
N ALA A 241 38.13 -5.57 3.14
CA ALA A 241 37.58 -6.89 3.39
C ALA A 241 38.67 -7.86 3.90
N ASN A 242 39.86 -7.82 3.29
CA ASN A 242 41.02 -8.59 3.74
C ASN A 242 41.45 -8.22 5.16
N GLN A 243 41.58 -6.93 5.47
CA GLN A 243 41.91 -6.45 6.82
C GLN A 243 40.90 -6.95 7.87
N ILE A 244 39.61 -6.94 7.53
CA ILE A 244 38.55 -7.40 8.44
C ILE A 244 38.58 -8.91 8.61
N SER A 245 38.81 -9.67 7.54
CA SER A 245 39.00 -11.12 7.60
C SER A 245 40.19 -11.50 8.48
N THR A 246 41.36 -10.89 8.27
CA THR A 246 42.55 -11.12 9.11
C THR A 246 42.30 -10.72 10.57
N ALA A 247 41.61 -9.60 10.80
CA ALA A 247 41.23 -9.16 12.15
C ALA A 247 40.22 -10.10 12.83
N MET A 248 39.37 -10.80 12.06
CA MET A 248 38.45 -11.82 12.59
C MET A 248 39.20 -13.09 12.97
N ILE A 249 40.11 -13.57 12.11
CA ILE A 249 40.93 -14.76 12.37
C ILE A 249 41.82 -14.54 13.61
N THR A 250 42.48 -13.39 13.72
CA THR A 250 43.33 -13.06 14.88
C THR A 250 42.55 -12.93 16.20
N ARG A 251 41.27 -12.57 16.13
CA ARG A 251 40.35 -12.57 17.28
C ARG A 251 39.76 -13.95 17.62
N GLY A 252 40.16 -15.00 16.89
CA GLY A 252 39.73 -16.38 17.16
C GLY A 252 38.43 -16.79 16.46
N PHE A 253 37.97 -16.06 15.43
CA PHE A 253 36.82 -16.48 14.63
C PHE A 253 37.25 -17.60 13.65
N THR A 254 37.09 -18.87 14.06
CA THR A 254 37.51 -20.04 13.27
C THR A 254 36.37 -20.66 12.47
N SER A 255 35.18 -20.80 13.08
CA SER A 255 33.99 -21.34 12.41
C SER A 255 32.72 -20.59 12.82
N PRO A 256 31.76 -20.39 11.90
CA PRO A 256 30.48 -19.75 12.23
C PRO A 256 29.63 -20.53 13.24
N ASN A 257 29.79 -21.86 13.34
CA ASN A 257 28.87 -22.73 14.09
C ASN A 257 29.38 -23.20 15.46
N GLU A 258 30.68 -23.13 15.78
CA GLU A 258 31.17 -23.65 17.07
C GLU A 258 31.07 -22.65 18.23
N HIS A 259 31.08 -21.34 17.99
CA HIS A 259 31.11 -20.33 19.05
C HIS A 259 30.14 -19.16 18.77
N GLN A 260 28.87 -19.34 19.14
CA GLN A 260 27.86 -18.29 19.03
C GLN A 260 27.87 -17.40 20.28
N VAL A 261 28.61 -16.28 20.23
CA VAL A 261 28.43 -15.21 21.21
C VAL A 261 27.30 -14.31 20.72
N ARG A 262 26.14 -14.37 21.36
CA ARG A 262 25.00 -13.49 21.05
C ARG A 262 25.13 -12.20 21.86
N TRP A 263 25.55 -11.13 21.21
CA TRP A 263 25.70 -9.80 21.84
C TRP A 263 24.40 -9.00 21.82
N HIS A 264 23.48 -9.33 20.92
CA HIS A 264 22.15 -8.73 20.81
C HIS A 264 21.12 -9.75 21.28
N ASN A 265 20.78 -9.71 22.56
CA ASN A 265 19.64 -10.46 23.07
C ASN A 265 18.38 -9.64 22.79
N LEU A 266 17.45 -10.22 22.04
CA LEU A 266 16.11 -9.67 21.92
C LEU A 266 15.38 -9.93 23.25
N GLU A 267 15.52 -9.02 24.20
CA GLU A 267 14.76 -9.04 25.44
C GLU A 267 13.46 -8.27 25.23
N LEU A 268 12.34 -8.95 25.49
CA LEU A 268 11.03 -8.31 25.41
C LEU A 268 10.87 -7.34 26.58
N ASN A 269 10.79 -6.06 26.28
CA ASN A 269 10.54 -5.06 27.29
C ASN A 269 9.05 -5.03 27.67
N SER A 270 8.72 -4.43 28.82
CA SER A 270 7.35 -4.15 29.26
C SER A 270 6.53 -3.40 28.20
N LEU A 271 7.17 -2.53 27.42
CA LEU A 271 6.56 -1.83 26.29
C LEU A 271 6.24 -2.77 25.11
N ASP A 272 7.04 -3.81 24.88
CA ASP A 272 6.76 -4.81 23.84
C ASP A 272 5.53 -5.65 24.23
N TRP A 273 5.38 -5.94 25.53
CA TRP A 273 4.18 -6.59 26.05
C TRP A 273 2.92 -5.73 25.83
N LEU A 274 3.00 -4.41 26.08
CA LEU A 274 1.92 -3.48 25.78
C LEU A 274 1.60 -3.46 24.27
N ALA A 275 2.63 -3.47 23.42
CA ALA A 275 2.46 -3.53 21.97
C ALA A 275 1.80 -4.84 21.50
N ILE A 276 2.16 -5.98 22.09
CA ILE A 276 1.56 -7.29 21.82
C ILE A 276 0.08 -7.30 22.24
N ILE A 277 -0.25 -6.77 23.42
CA ILE A 277 -1.64 -6.65 23.88
C ILE A 277 -2.44 -5.74 22.94
N GLY A 278 -1.90 -4.58 22.56
CA GLY A 278 -2.53 -3.66 21.61
C GLY A 278 -2.75 -4.32 20.24
N LEU A 279 -1.79 -5.12 19.77
CA LEU A 279 -1.90 -5.88 18.53
C LEU A 279 -2.97 -6.97 18.65
N CYS A 280 -3.05 -7.69 19.77
CA CYS A 280 -4.08 -8.68 20.02
C CYS A 280 -5.48 -8.05 20.04
N PHE A 281 -5.64 -6.91 20.73
CA PHE A 281 -6.89 -6.14 20.73
C PHE A 281 -7.26 -5.68 19.32
N PHE A 282 -6.29 -5.20 18.54
CA PHE A 282 -6.50 -4.81 17.15
C PHE A 282 -7.01 -5.96 16.27
N TRP A 283 -6.43 -7.15 16.42
CA TRP A 283 -6.91 -8.36 15.74
C TRP A 283 -8.28 -8.82 16.24
N GLY A 284 -8.55 -8.72 17.55
CA GLY A 284 -9.85 -9.03 18.14
C GLY A 284 -10.97 -8.10 17.65
N ALA A 285 -10.74 -6.79 17.69
CA ALA A 285 -11.66 -5.79 17.14
C ALA A 285 -11.92 -6.02 15.64
N ARG A 286 -10.89 -6.42 14.89
CA ARG A 286 -11.03 -6.78 13.48
C ARG A 286 -11.92 -8.01 13.27
N LEU A 287 -11.74 -9.07 14.05
CA LEU A 287 -12.58 -10.27 13.94
C LEU A 287 -14.03 -9.96 14.30
N TRP A 288 -14.27 -9.05 15.25
CA TRP A 288 -15.61 -8.64 15.63
C TRP A 288 -16.33 -7.76 14.59
N PHE A 289 -15.61 -6.83 13.94
CA PHE A 289 -16.15 -5.97 12.88
C PHE A 289 -16.05 -6.57 11.47
N GLY A 290 -15.42 -7.73 11.33
CA GLY A 290 -15.02 -8.34 10.06
C GLY A 290 -16.01 -9.36 9.49
N TRP A 291 -17.18 -9.53 10.11
CA TRP A 291 -18.26 -10.38 9.61
C TRP A 291 -19.44 -9.56 9.09
#